data_AF-A0A852NEU1-F1
#
_entry.id   AF-A0A852NEU1-F1
#
_cell.length_a   1.000
_cell.length_b   1.000
_cell.length_c   1.000
_cell.angle_alpha   90.00
_cell.angle_beta   90.00
_cell.angle_gamma   90.00
#
_symmetry.space_group_name_H-M   'P 1'
#
loop_
_entity.id
_entity.type
_entity.pdbx_description
1 polymer ?
#
loop_
_entity_poly.entity_id
_entity_poly.type
_entity_poly.pdbx_seq_one_letter_code
_entity_poly.pdbx_strand_id
1 'polypeptide(L)' 'LDQHLKKRIIGQDHALQMIAKRIQTSRAGLDNPNKPIGVFMLAGTSGVGKTETALALAEAMYGGEQNVITINMSEFQEAH' A
#
# COMPACT_ATOMS: atom_id res chain seq x y z
N LEU A 1 9.15 -6.62 -6.12
CA LEU A 1 7.79 -6.36 -5.57
C LEU A 1 7.06 -5.42 -6.51
N ASP A 2 7.65 -4.26 -6.81
CA ASP A 2 7.25 -3.36 -7.90
C ASP A 2 6.82 -4.09 -9.19
N GLN A 3 7.65 -5.00 -9.72
CA GLN A 3 7.35 -5.73 -10.97
C GLN A 3 6.09 -6.61 -10.86
N HIS A 4 5.78 -7.10 -9.67
CA HIS A 4 4.57 -7.86 -9.43
C HIS A 4 3.36 -6.93 -9.36
N LEU A 5 3.47 -5.81 -8.64
CA LEU A 5 2.41 -4.80 -8.54
C LEU A 5 2.10 -4.16 -9.91
N LYS A 6 3.11 -3.93 -10.75
CA LYS A 6 2.97 -3.37 -12.11
C LYS A 6 2.14 -4.25 -13.05
N LYS A 7 1.90 -5.53 -12.73
CA LYS A 7 0.99 -6.38 -13.52
C LYS A 7 -0.47 -5.98 -13.34
N ARG A 8 -0.80 -5.35 -12.22
CA ARG A 8 -2.16 -4.97 -11.81
C ARG A 8 -2.36 -3.45 -11.79
N ILE A 9 -1.34 -2.70 -11.37
CA ILE A 9 -1.36 -1.24 -11.27
C ILE A 9 -0.54 -0.64 -12.41
N ILE A 10 -1.22 -0.07 -13.41
CA ILE A 10 -0.59 0.44 -14.63
C ILE A 10 -0.36 1.96 -14.52
N GLY A 11 0.82 2.42 -14.95
CA GLY A 11 1.13 3.85 -15.08
C GLY A 11 1.52 4.58 -13.79
N GLN A 12 1.68 3.85 -12.66
CA GLN A 12 2.06 4.42 -11.36
C GLN A 12 3.49 4.05 -10.93
N ASP A 13 4.39 3.91 -11.89
CA ASP A 13 5.73 3.34 -11.72
C ASP A 13 6.54 3.93 -10.56
N HIS A 14 6.59 5.26 -10.47
CA HIS A 14 7.32 5.95 -9.41
C HIS A 14 6.78 5.62 -8.02
N ALA A 15 5.46 5.65 -7.84
CA ALA A 15 4.83 5.33 -6.55
C ALA A 15 5.06 3.87 -6.16
N LEU A 16 4.90 2.94 -7.11
CA LEU A 16 5.12 1.51 -6.87
C LEU A 16 6.58 1.21 -6.51
N GLN A 17 7.54 1.87 -7.15
CA GLN A 17 8.96 1.72 -6.84
C GLN A 17 9.28 2.21 -5.42
N MET A 18 8.72 3.36 -5.01
CA MET A 18 8.91 3.90 -3.66
C MET A 18 8.36 2.96 -2.58
N ILE A 19 7.15 2.43 -2.79
CA ILE A 19 6.52 1.47 -1.87
C ILE A 19 7.37 0.19 -1.80
N ALA A 20 7.74 -0.37 -2.95
CA ALA A 20 8.52 -1.60 -3.02
C ALA A 20 9.87 -1.47 -2.31
N LYS A 21 10.58 -0.36 -2.52
CA LYS A 21 11.86 -0.07 -1.88
C LYS A 21 11.70 -0.03 -0.35
N ARG A 22 10.69 0.68 0.15
CA ARG A 22 10.43 0.79 1.59
C ARG A 22 10.17 -0.57 2.25
N ILE A 23 9.33 -1.40 1.63
CA ILE A 23 9.03 -2.76 2.12
C ILE A 23 10.28 -3.65 2.11
N GLN A 24 11.08 -3.58 1.05
CA GLN A 24 12.32 -4.35 0.95
C GLN A 24 13.34 -3.94 2.02
N THR A 25 13.50 -2.64 2.29
CA THR A 25 14.38 -2.15 3.37
C THR A 25 13.95 -2.67 4.74
N SER A 26 12.65 -2.64 5.03
CA SER A 26 12.13 -3.18 6.30
C SER A 26 12.35 -4.70 6.40
N ARG A 27 12.08 -5.47 5.33
CA ARG A 27 12.32 -6.92 5.30
C ARG A 27 13.80 -7.31 5.43
N ALA A 28 14.71 -6.44 5.00
CA ALA A 28 16.15 -6.64 5.17
C ALA A 28 16.65 -6.36 6.60
N GLY A 29 15.77 -6.00 7.54
CA GLY A 29 16.14 -5.65 8.91
C GLY A 29 16.90 -4.34 9.04
N LEU A 30 16.89 -3.51 7.99
CA LEU A 30 17.58 -2.22 7.93
C LEU A 30 16.74 -1.07 8.52
N ASP A 31 15.75 -1.40 9.34
CA ASP A 31 14.80 -0.45 9.89
C ASP A 31 14.47 -0.80 11.35
N ASN A 32 13.91 0.17 12.07
CA ASN A 32 13.53 -0.02 13.47
C ASN A 32 12.36 -1.02 13.58
N PRO A 33 12.52 -2.14 14.32
CA PRO A 33 11.48 -3.15 14.45
C PRO A 33 10.23 -2.66 15.20
N ASN A 34 10.33 -1.56 15.95
CA ASN A 34 9.21 -0.95 16.69
C ASN A 34 8.38 0.03 15.84
N LYS A 35 8.69 0.18 14.54
CA LYS A 35 7.97 1.08 13.63
C LYS A 35 7.19 0.28 12.58
N PRO A 36 6.10 0.83 12.03
CA PRO A 36 5.43 0.22 10.88
C PRO A 36 6.38 0.03 9.70
N ILE A 37 6.21 -1.10 8.98
CA ILE A 37 6.95 -1.44 7.75
C ILE A 37 6.92 -0.27 6.75
N GLY A 38 5.77 0.41 6.62
CA GLY A 38 5.62 1.62 5.84
C GLY A 38 4.31 2.32 6.17
N VAL A 39 4.32 3.65 6.09
CA VAL A 39 3.13 4.49 6.15
C VAL A 39 3.10 5.30 4.87
N PHE A 40 2.01 5.19 4.12
CA PHE A 40 1.87 5.80 2.80
C PHE A 40 0.57 6.56 2.72
N MET A 41 0.60 7.75 2.11
CA MET A 41 -0.58 8.47 1.70
C MET A 41 -0.64 8.46 0.18
N LEU A 42 -1.63 7.77 -0.38
CA LEU A 42 -1.88 7.75 -1.82
C LEU A 42 -2.89 8.84 -2.14
N ALA A 43 -2.49 9.81 -2.96
CA ALA A 43 -3.33 10.94 -3.35
C ALA A 43 -3.41 11.05 -4.88
N GLY A 44 -4.54 11.55 -5.39
CA GLY A 44 -4.82 11.65 -6.82
C GLY A 44 -6.31 11.63 -7.11
N THR A 45 -6.68 11.88 -8.36
CA THR A 45 -8.09 11.90 -8.82
C THR A 45 -8.80 10.55 -8.59
N SER A 46 -10.13 10.54 -8.67
CA SER A 46 -10.89 9.29 -8.54
C SER A 46 -10.51 8.31 -9.66
N GLY A 47 -10.51 7.01 -9.36
CA GLY A 47 -10.24 5.95 -10.35
C GLY A 47 -8.78 5.66 -10.69
N VAL A 48 -7.80 6.43 -10.18
CA VAL A 48 -6.36 6.23 -10.53
C VAL A 48 -5.68 5.02 -9.88
N GLY A 49 -6.41 4.19 -9.12
CA GLY A 49 -5.87 2.96 -8.51
C GLY A 49 -5.30 3.11 -7.11
N LYS A 50 -5.71 4.13 -6.32
CA LYS A 50 -5.28 4.31 -4.92
C LYS A 50 -5.65 3.10 -4.04
N THR A 51 -6.94 2.76 -3.98
CA THR A 51 -7.44 1.60 -3.23
C THR A 51 -6.90 0.30 -3.79
N GLU A 52 -6.87 0.19 -5.12
CA GLU A 52 -6.35 -0.98 -5.83
C GLU A 52 -4.89 -1.28 -5.47
N THR A 53 -4.06 -0.24 -5.31
CA THR A 53 -2.67 -0.39 -4.90
C THR A 53 -2.57 -1.02 -3.50
N ALA A 54 -3.45 -0.66 -2.57
CA ALA A 54 -3.47 -1.26 -1.23
C ALA A 54 -3.89 -2.74 -1.27
N LEU A 55 -4.89 -3.09 -2.08
CA LEU A 55 -5.34 -4.48 -2.27
C LEU A 55 -4.25 -5.34 -2.93
N ALA A 56 -3.62 -4.84 -4.00
CA ALA A 56 -2.52 -5.51 -4.68
C ALA A 56 -1.30 -5.73 -3.76
N LEU A 57 -1.03 -4.80 -2.84
CA LEU A 57 0.00 -4.96 -1.83
C LEU A 57 -0.34 -6.09 -0.86
N ALA A 58 -1.59 -6.17 -0.40
CA ALA A 58 -2.01 -7.22 0.53
C ALA A 58 -1.96 -8.60 -0.12
N GLU A 59 -2.39 -8.71 -1.37
CA GLU A 59 -2.24 -9.93 -2.16
C GLU A 59 -0.76 -10.34 -2.27
N ALA A 60 0.10 -9.41 -2.69
CA ALA A 60 1.53 -9.68 -2.90
C ALA A 60 2.30 -10.00 -1.60
N MET A 61 1.86 -9.49 -0.46
CA MET A 61 2.57 -9.62 0.83
C MET A 61 2.00 -10.72 1.73
N TYR A 62 0.69 -10.95 1.67
CA TYR A 62 -0.05 -11.78 2.63
C TYR A 62 -0.90 -12.87 1.96
N GLY A 63 -0.87 -12.97 0.62
CA GLY A 63 -1.51 -14.06 -0.11
C GLY A 63 -3.01 -13.87 -0.35
N GLY A 64 -3.52 -12.66 -0.15
CA GLY A 64 -4.90 -12.32 -0.52
C GLY A 64 -5.34 -10.93 -0.08
N GLU A 65 -6.29 -10.37 -0.82
CA GLU A 65 -6.89 -9.05 -0.56
C GLU A 65 -7.68 -9.00 0.75
N GLN A 66 -8.23 -10.13 1.18
CA GLN A 66 -8.96 -10.27 2.43
C GLN A 66 -8.11 -9.98 3.68
N ASN A 67 -6.79 -9.90 3.52
CA ASN A 67 -5.87 -9.54 4.60
C ASN A 67 -5.77 -8.01 4.81
N VAL A 68 -6.57 -7.22 4.09
CA VAL A 68 -6.70 -5.78 4.33
C VAL A 68 -7.76 -5.52 5.40
N ILE A 69 -7.37 -4.79 6.44
CA ILE A 69 -8.32 -4.15 7.35
C ILE A 69 -8.66 -2.78 6.76
N THR A 70 -9.92 -2.59 6.38
CA THR A 70 -10.41 -1.33 5.81
C THR A 70 -11.14 -0.52 6.87
N ILE A 71 -10.77 0.74 7.01
CA ILE A 71 -11.49 1.71 7.83
C ILE A 71 -12.06 2.76 6.89
N ASN A 72 -13.39 2.85 6.82
CA ASN A 72 -14.05 3.86 6.00
C ASN A 72 -14.08 5.19 6.75
N MET A 73 -13.16 6.09 6.41
CA MET A 73 -13.05 7.39 7.07
C MET A 73 -14.28 8.29 6.86
N SER A 74 -15.15 8.00 5.88
CA SER A 74 -16.39 8.75 5.68
C SER A 74 -17.40 8.51 6.79
N GLU A 75 -17.28 7.39 7.52
CA GLU A 75 -18.15 7.06 8.66
C GLU A 75 -17.74 7.78 9.95
N PHE A 76 -16.59 8.48 9.95
CA PHE A 76 -16.03 9.19 11.11
C PHE A 76 -16.07 10.72 10.93
N GLN A 77 -17.06 11.23 10.19
CA GLN A 77 -17.17 12.67 9.90
C GLN A 77 -17.75 13.50 11.05
N GLU A 78 -18.54 12.89 11.93
CA GLU A 78 -19.12 13.57 13.08
C GLU A 78 -18.22 13.41 14.30
N ALA A 79 -17.91 14.53 14.96
CA ALA A 79 -17.31 14.49 16.29
C ALA A 79 -18.39 14.02 17.28
N HIS A 80 -18.29 12.76 17.71
CA HIS A 80 -19.00 12.26 18.89
C HIS A 80 -18.33 12.76 20.18
#